data_AF-A0A2C9JXV0-F1
#
_entry.id   AF-A0A2C9JXV0-F1
#
_cell.length_a   1.000
_cell.length_b   1.000
_cell.length_c   1.000
_cell.angle_alpha   90.00
_cell.angle_beta   90.00
_cell.angle_gamma   90.00
#
_symmetry.space_group_name_H-M   'P 1'
#
loop_
_entity.id
_entity.type
_entity.pdbx_description
1 polymer ?
#
loop_
_entity_poly.entity_id
_entity_poly.type
_entity_poly.pdbx_seq_one_letter_code
_entity_poly.pdbx_strand_id
1 'polypeptide(L)'
;MFHGLLQSDRNCHIRFKYLHEFTASHVAIPLCTNTTTQERNCLSTNKTIFDVSESWRTVAILTLGLGMALQGVAKSPRQPFLGTYVDDNVAKTKTSMYLGIMVGLSISGPAIAFTLGGLFSRLYITLEETTLSPRDPRWLGAWWLGFLVFGLCGLVVGIPLVFFPRRLVDKQERQEVKSPTSKRLVHDLKGLAAALLRLGLNPVYMCLLVSNGLNIMVASGTMAFMPKYLETQFNIPTWQANLYLGSMNIVAAFIGTILGGCLTTRFKLSPLNCLKWVLLSKCLGTLLGVTGFVTGCKQPVFQSHTSSK
;
A
#
# COMPACT_ATOMS: atom_id res chain seq x y z
N MET A 1 -14.40 -21.71 8.45
CA MET A 1 -14.16 -21.24 7.07
C MET A 1 -12.67 -21.27 6.67
N PHE A 2 -11.85 -22.08 7.35
CA PHE A 2 -10.39 -22.20 7.16
C PHE A 2 -9.98 -23.60 6.65
N HIS A 3 -10.90 -24.38 6.09
CA HIS A 3 -10.67 -25.79 5.78
C HIS A 3 -10.23 -26.07 4.33
N GLY A 4 -9.93 -25.03 3.54
CA GLY A 4 -9.61 -25.16 2.10
C GLY A 4 -8.20 -24.73 1.67
N LEU A 5 -7.35 -24.23 2.58
CA LEU A 5 -6.01 -23.72 2.24
C LEU A 5 -4.85 -24.61 2.72
N LEU A 6 -5.16 -25.78 3.29
CA LEU A 6 -4.16 -26.77 3.75
C LEU A 6 -4.31 -28.13 3.06
N GLN A 7 -4.81 -28.16 1.83
CA GLN A 7 -4.51 -29.28 0.96
C GLN A 7 -3.21 -28.92 0.23
N SER A 8 -2.09 -29.43 0.76
CA SER A 8 -0.86 -29.60 0.00
C SER A 8 -1.15 -30.61 -1.11
N ASP A 9 -1.84 -30.14 -2.15
CA ASP A 9 -2.09 -30.94 -3.34
C ASP A 9 -0.79 -30.94 -4.13
N ARG A 10 -0.06 -32.05 -4.03
CA ARG A 10 1.11 -32.40 -4.85
C ARG A 10 0.81 -32.47 -6.35
N ASN A 11 -0.39 -32.11 -6.78
CA ASN A 11 -0.80 -32.01 -8.16
C ASN A 11 -1.13 -30.56 -8.51
N CYS A 12 -0.11 -29.81 -8.90
CA CYS A 12 -0.26 -28.58 -9.68
C CYS A 12 -0.71 -28.95 -11.10
N HIS A 13 -1.91 -29.53 -11.23
CA HIS A 13 -2.58 -29.78 -12.50
C HIS A 13 -3.65 -28.70 -12.68
N ILE A 14 -3.17 -27.50 -13.03
CA ILE A 14 -4.04 -26.49 -13.63
C ILE A 14 -4.38 -27.02 -15.03
N ARG A 15 -5.62 -27.47 -15.21
CA ARG A 15 -6.16 -27.93 -16.49
C ARG A 15 -6.15 -26.75 -17.48
N PHE A 16 -5.09 -26.60 -18.26
CA PHE A 16 -5.03 -25.71 -19.42
C PHE A 16 -5.94 -26.25 -20.52
N LYS A 17 -7.24 -25.94 -20.46
CA LYS A 17 -8.20 -26.30 -21.51
C LYS A 17 -8.52 -25.16 -22.49
N TYR A 18 -7.88 -23.99 -22.35
CA TYR A 18 -8.13 -22.83 -23.21
C TYR A 18 -6.88 -22.26 -23.89
N LEU A 19 -5.73 -22.96 -23.82
CA LEU A 19 -4.51 -22.48 -24.49
C LEU A 19 -4.47 -22.75 -26.00
N HIS A 20 -5.52 -23.34 -26.59
CA HIS A 20 -5.62 -23.49 -28.04
C HIS A 20 -6.18 -22.24 -28.75
N GLU A 21 -6.63 -21.23 -28.00
CA GLU A 21 -7.03 -19.91 -28.52
C GLU A 21 -6.05 -18.78 -28.10
N PHE A 22 -4.98 -19.12 -27.38
CA PHE A 22 -4.12 -18.15 -26.67
C PHE A 22 -2.81 -17.78 -27.39
N THR A 23 -2.70 -18.05 -28.69
CA THR A 23 -1.60 -17.55 -29.55
C THR A 23 -1.91 -16.22 -30.24
N ALA A 24 -2.99 -15.52 -29.88
CA ALA A 24 -3.50 -14.42 -30.70
C ALA A 24 -3.36 -12.98 -30.17
N SER A 25 -2.75 -12.64 -29.01
CA SER A 25 -2.88 -11.24 -28.52
C SER A 25 -1.79 -10.60 -27.65
N HIS A 26 -0.54 -11.04 -27.73
CA HIS A 26 0.57 -10.08 -27.56
C HIS A 26 1.46 -10.20 -28.78
N VAL A 27 1.57 -9.08 -29.50
CA VAL A 27 1.94 -8.96 -30.92
C VAL A 27 0.79 -9.38 -31.85
N ALA A 28 0.13 -8.41 -32.48
CA ALA A 28 -0.63 -8.67 -33.69
C ALA A 28 0.35 -8.89 -34.85
N ILE A 29 1.00 -10.05 -34.90
CA ILE A 29 1.42 -10.64 -36.17
C ILE A 29 0.21 -11.43 -36.64
N PRO A 30 -0.36 -11.17 -37.83
CA PRO A 30 -1.39 -12.05 -38.36
C PRO A 30 -0.76 -13.43 -38.56
N LEU A 31 -1.17 -14.41 -37.75
CA LEU A 31 -0.89 -15.82 -38.00
C LEU A 31 -1.71 -16.21 -39.23
N CYS A 32 -1.12 -16.07 -40.41
CA CYS A 32 -1.61 -16.71 -41.63
C CYS A 32 -1.49 -18.21 -41.41
N THR A 33 -2.60 -18.89 -41.15
CA THR A 33 -2.65 -20.35 -41.18
C THR A 33 -2.44 -20.81 -42.62
N ASN A 34 -1.33 -21.48 -42.86
CA ASN A 34 -1.02 -22.06 -44.16
C ASN A 34 -1.86 -23.33 -44.33
N THR A 35 -3.08 -23.17 -44.83
CA THR A 35 -3.82 -24.26 -45.47
C THR A 35 -4.00 -23.87 -46.92
N THR A 36 -3.53 -24.78 -47.77
CA THR A 36 -3.41 -24.69 -49.22
C THR A 36 -4.60 -24.00 -49.90
N THR A 37 -4.26 -23.12 -50.86
CA THR A 37 -5.12 -22.47 -51.87
C THR A 37 -6.20 -21.52 -51.34
N GLN A 38 -5.83 -20.24 -51.12
CA GLN A 38 -6.52 -19.03 -51.62
C GLN A 38 -5.87 -17.75 -51.03
N GLU A 39 -4.67 -17.39 -51.53
CA GLU A 39 -4.08 -16.06 -51.27
C GLU A 39 -4.89 -14.98 -52.00
N ARG A 40 -5.59 -14.09 -51.25
CA ARG A 40 -5.70 -12.66 -51.61
C ARG A 40 -6.34 -11.68 -50.62
N ASN A 41 -6.82 -12.05 -49.44
CA ASN A 41 -7.54 -11.09 -48.57
C ASN A 41 -6.97 -10.91 -47.14
N CYS A 42 -5.65 -10.78 -46.99
CA CYS A 42 -5.04 -10.21 -45.77
C CYS A 42 -4.65 -8.73 -45.95
N LEU A 43 -5.46 -7.97 -46.71
CA LEU A 43 -5.31 -6.51 -46.78
C LEU A 43 -6.07 -5.82 -45.64
N SER A 44 -5.30 -5.12 -44.82
CA SER A 44 -5.67 -3.88 -44.12
C SER A 44 -7.01 -3.86 -43.39
N THR A 45 -7.03 -4.36 -42.16
CA THR A 45 -7.87 -3.69 -41.16
C THR A 45 -7.03 -2.56 -40.55
N ASN A 46 -7.22 -1.35 -41.08
CA ASN A 46 -6.87 -0.09 -40.43
C ASN A 46 -7.62 0.03 -39.08
N LYS A 47 -7.26 -0.79 -38.09
CA LYS A 47 -7.47 -0.43 -36.69
C LYS A 47 -6.20 0.28 -36.28
N THR A 48 -6.27 1.61 -36.31
CA THR A 48 -5.32 2.49 -35.64
C THR A 48 -5.13 1.95 -34.23
N ILE A 49 -4.03 1.25 -33.98
CA ILE A 49 -3.52 1.12 -32.63
C ILE A 49 -3.34 2.57 -32.19
N PHE A 50 -4.15 3.01 -31.23
CA PHE A 50 -4.05 4.35 -30.65
C PHE A 50 -2.72 4.39 -29.92
N ASP A 51 -1.64 4.65 -30.66
CA ASP A 51 -0.31 4.73 -30.09
C ASP A 51 -0.26 6.06 -29.35
N VAL A 52 -0.46 5.99 -28.03
CA VAL A 52 -0.41 7.17 -27.18
C VAL A 52 0.94 7.83 -27.39
N SER A 53 0.95 9.04 -27.93
CA SER A 53 2.16 9.82 -28.19
C SER A 53 3.07 9.81 -26.98
N GLU A 54 4.36 9.59 -27.22
CA GLU A 54 5.40 9.55 -26.18
C GLU A 54 5.35 10.80 -25.27
N SER A 55 4.99 11.95 -25.84
CA SER A 55 4.77 13.20 -25.10
C SER A 55 3.65 13.08 -24.07
N TRP A 56 2.50 12.50 -24.42
CA TRP A 56 1.38 12.31 -23.50
C TRP A 56 1.71 11.33 -22.38
N ARG A 57 2.44 10.25 -22.68
CA ARG A 57 2.91 9.30 -21.65
C ARG A 57 3.83 10.00 -20.64
N THR A 58 4.76 10.81 -21.13
CA THR A 58 5.71 11.55 -20.30
C THR A 58 4.98 12.55 -19.39
N VAL A 59 4.07 13.34 -19.95
CA VAL A 59 3.26 14.32 -19.19
C VAL A 59 2.43 13.61 -18.12
N ALA A 60 1.81 12.47 -18.43
CA ALA A 60 1.04 11.71 -17.46
C ALA A 60 1.90 11.20 -16.29
N ILE A 61 3.08 10.62 -16.57
CA ILE A 61 4.00 10.13 -15.54
C ILE A 61 4.51 11.28 -14.67
N LEU A 62 4.89 12.42 -15.26
CA LEU A 62 5.34 13.59 -14.52
C LEU A 62 4.24 14.16 -13.62
N THR A 63 3.00 14.21 -14.12
CA THR A 63 1.85 14.69 -13.35
C THR A 63 1.58 13.79 -12.14
N LEU A 64 1.60 12.46 -12.34
CA LEU A 64 1.46 11.50 -11.25
C LEU A 64 2.62 11.60 -10.26
N GLY A 65 3.86 11.72 -10.74
CA GLY A 65 5.06 11.87 -9.92
C GLY A 65 4.99 13.11 -9.03
N LEU A 66 4.62 14.26 -9.60
CA LEU A 66 4.44 15.51 -8.87
C LEU A 66 3.31 15.39 -7.83
N GLY A 67 2.19 14.77 -8.20
CA GLY A 67 1.08 14.53 -7.29
C GLY A 67 1.48 13.67 -6.08
N MET A 68 2.25 12.61 -6.30
CA MET A 68 2.76 11.75 -5.22
C MET A 68 3.78 12.46 -4.33
N ALA A 69 4.64 13.31 -4.91
CA ALA A 69 5.58 14.14 -4.16
C ALA A 69 4.85 15.13 -3.24
N LEU A 70 3.87 15.87 -3.77
CA LEU A 70 3.03 16.78 -3.01
C LEU A 70 2.29 16.06 -1.88
N GLN A 71 1.76 14.86 -2.17
CA GLN A 71 1.12 14.03 -1.15
C GLN A 71 2.09 13.63 -0.03
N GLY A 72 3.34 13.31 -0.37
CA GLY A 72 4.39 13.01 0.60
C GLY A 72 4.66 14.18 1.54
N VAL A 73 4.86 15.38 0.98
CA VAL A 73 5.06 16.61 1.75
C VAL A 73 3.87 16.87 2.68
N ALA A 74 2.64 16.81 2.17
CA ALA A 74 1.43 17.06 2.94
C ALA A 74 1.19 16.04 4.06
N LYS A 75 1.55 14.77 3.85
CA LYS A 75 1.39 13.71 4.87
C LYS A 75 2.47 13.76 5.96
N SER A 76 3.66 14.28 5.66
CA SER A 76 4.81 14.23 6.57
C SER A 76 4.57 14.86 7.96
N PRO A 77 3.98 16.07 8.09
CA PRO A 77 3.76 16.66 9.41
C PRO A 77 2.53 16.09 10.14
N ARG A 78 1.67 15.33 9.46
CA ARG A 78 0.35 14.94 9.98
C ARG A 78 0.45 14.13 11.27
N GLN A 79 1.29 13.11 11.30
CA GLN A 79 1.47 12.26 12.48
C GLN A 79 2.12 12.99 13.66
N PRO A 80 3.26 13.68 13.51
CA PRO A 80 3.87 14.39 14.63
C PRO A 80 2.96 15.49 15.19
N PHE A 81 2.35 16.33 14.34
CA PHE A 81 1.48 17.41 14.81
C PHE A 81 0.21 16.92 15.49
N LEU A 82 -0.41 15.85 14.98
CA LEU A 82 -1.61 15.31 15.59
C LEU A 82 -1.31 14.70 16.96
N GLY A 83 -0.18 14.00 17.09
CA GLY A 83 0.26 13.44 18.36
C GLY A 83 0.54 14.51 19.42
N THR A 84 1.30 15.56 19.07
CA THR A 84 1.60 16.65 19.99
C THR A 84 0.36 17.45 20.36
N TYR A 85 -0.54 17.72 19.38
CA TYR A 85 -1.79 18.40 19.63
C TYR A 85 -2.63 17.69 20.71
N VAL A 86 -2.79 16.37 20.59
CA VAL A 86 -3.58 15.59 21.55
C VAL A 86 -2.88 15.54 22.91
N ASP A 87 -1.55 15.40 22.95
CA ASP A 87 -0.79 15.38 24.21
C ASP A 87 -0.89 16.70 24.98
N ASP A 88 -0.85 17.83 24.29
CA ASP A 88 -0.87 19.17 24.91
C ASP A 88 -2.28 19.60 25.38
N ASN A 89 -3.32 19.17 24.66
CA ASN A 89 -4.70 19.62 24.87
C ASN A 89 -5.55 18.66 25.72
N VAL A 90 -5.12 17.42 25.90
CA VAL A 90 -5.86 16.42 26.70
C VAL A 90 -5.18 16.19 28.04
N ALA A 91 -5.97 15.90 29.08
CA ALA A 91 -5.42 15.47 30.36
C ALA A 91 -4.58 14.19 30.20
N LYS A 92 -3.39 14.13 30.81
CA LYS A 92 -2.42 13.02 30.68
C LYS A 92 -3.01 11.63 30.94
N THR A 93 -4.04 11.53 31.78
CA THR A 93 -4.76 10.28 32.08
C THR A 93 -5.59 9.76 30.90
N LYS A 94 -6.07 10.65 30.02
CA LYS A 94 -6.90 10.31 28.85
C LYS A 94 -6.10 10.31 27.55
N THR A 95 -4.92 10.94 27.50
CA THR A 95 -4.09 11.04 26.30
C THR A 95 -3.83 9.68 25.64
N SER A 96 -3.44 8.68 26.42
CA SER A 96 -3.16 7.33 25.90
C SER A 96 -4.37 6.68 25.19
N MET A 97 -5.59 6.93 25.67
CA MET A 97 -6.81 6.44 25.04
C MET A 97 -7.04 7.12 23.69
N TYR A 98 -6.90 8.44 23.60
CA TYR A 98 -7.04 9.16 22.33
C TYR A 98 -5.96 8.79 21.32
N LEU A 99 -4.70 8.67 21.76
CA LEU A 99 -3.62 8.16 20.91
C LEU A 99 -3.93 6.75 20.40
N GLY A 100 -4.47 5.88 21.26
CA GLY A 100 -4.90 4.52 20.90
C GLY A 100 -5.99 4.51 19.82
N ILE A 101 -7.02 5.36 19.96
CA ILE A 101 -8.10 5.49 18.96
C ILE A 101 -7.53 5.96 17.61
N MET A 102 -6.66 6.97 17.61
CA MET A 102 -6.05 7.49 16.38
C MET A 102 -5.19 6.46 15.66
N VAL A 103 -4.40 5.68 16.41
CA VAL A 103 -3.60 4.58 15.85
C VAL A 103 -4.52 3.48 15.32
N GLY A 104 -5.56 3.09 16.05
CA GLY A 104 -6.53 2.09 15.62
C GLY A 104 -7.21 2.44 14.30
N LEU A 105 -7.69 3.69 14.16
CA LEU A 105 -8.24 4.19 12.91
C LEU A 105 -7.21 4.18 11.78
N SER A 106 -5.96 4.53 12.07
CA SER A 106 -4.88 4.50 11.08
C SER A 106 -4.60 3.10 10.54
N ILE A 107 -4.66 2.07 11.40
CA ILE A 107 -4.46 0.66 11.01
C ILE A 107 -5.60 0.16 10.12
N SER A 108 -6.84 0.65 10.31
CA SER A 108 -7.98 0.29 9.46
C SER A 108 -7.93 0.91 8.05
N GLY A 109 -7.12 1.96 7.85
CA GLY A 109 -7.03 2.68 6.58
C GLY A 109 -6.65 1.82 5.38
N PRO A 110 -5.52 1.08 5.40
CA PRO A 110 -5.13 0.19 4.30
C PRO A 110 -6.20 -0.83 3.94
N ALA A 111 -6.85 -1.38 4.96
CA ALA A 111 -7.94 -2.33 4.81
C ALA A 111 -9.10 -1.76 3.98
N ILE A 112 -9.62 -0.59 4.37
CA ILE A 112 -10.68 0.13 3.64
C ILE A 112 -10.21 0.47 2.22
N ALA A 113 -8.95 0.93 2.07
CA ALA A 113 -8.38 1.30 0.79
C ALA A 113 -8.29 0.12 -0.19
N PHE A 114 -7.81 -1.05 0.25
CA PHE A 114 -7.75 -2.25 -0.59
C PHE A 114 -9.15 -2.77 -0.94
N THR A 115 -10.11 -2.72 -0.01
CA THR A 115 -11.49 -3.12 -0.30
C THR A 115 -12.14 -2.22 -1.35
N LEU A 116 -12.07 -0.89 -1.17
CA LEU A 116 -12.59 0.07 -2.15
C LEU A 116 -11.83 -0.02 -3.48
N GLY A 117 -10.51 -0.20 -3.45
CA GLY A 117 -9.69 -0.42 -4.64
C GLY A 117 -10.10 -1.67 -5.42
N GLY A 118 -10.48 -2.74 -4.73
CA GLY A 118 -11.07 -3.94 -5.33
C GLY A 118 -12.41 -3.67 -6.01
N LEU A 119 -13.29 -2.89 -5.38
CA LEU A 119 -14.56 -2.49 -5.99
C LEU A 119 -14.36 -1.64 -7.26
N PHE A 120 -13.48 -0.64 -7.22
CA PHE A 120 -13.16 0.17 -8.39
C PHE A 120 -12.47 -0.63 -9.49
N SER A 121 -11.68 -1.65 -9.11
CA SER A 121 -11.03 -2.54 -10.07
C SER A 121 -12.00 -3.50 -10.77
N ARG A 122 -13.24 -3.64 -10.28
CA ARG A 122 -14.31 -4.40 -10.93
C ARG A 122 -15.03 -3.58 -12.02
N LEU A 123 -14.82 -2.27 -12.07
CA LEU A 123 -15.32 -1.40 -13.13
C LEU A 123 -14.26 -1.27 -14.23
N TYR A 124 -14.69 -1.32 -15.49
CA TYR A 124 -13.76 -1.16 -16.61
C TYR A 124 -13.24 0.27 -16.67
N ILE A 125 -12.00 0.46 -17.13
CA ILE A 125 -11.29 1.75 -17.11
C ILE A 125 -12.07 2.91 -17.75
N THR A 126 -12.84 2.66 -18.82
CA THR A 126 -13.66 3.67 -19.52
C THR A 126 -15.08 3.80 -18.98
N LEU A 127 -15.48 2.96 -18.00
CA LEU A 127 -16.85 2.86 -17.46
C LEU A 127 -17.93 2.43 -18.48
N GLU A 128 -17.52 2.07 -19.70
CA GLU A 128 -18.41 1.61 -20.75
C GLU A 128 -18.73 0.11 -20.61
N GLU A 129 -19.86 -0.30 -21.18
CA GLU A 129 -20.18 -1.72 -21.34
C GLU A 129 -19.20 -2.34 -22.34
N THR A 130 -18.50 -3.38 -21.89
CA THR A 130 -17.56 -4.13 -22.74
C THR A 130 -17.92 -5.60 -22.72
N THR A 131 -17.55 -6.31 -23.79
CA THR A 131 -17.67 -7.77 -23.86
C THR A 131 -16.60 -8.48 -23.03
N LEU A 132 -15.66 -7.74 -22.43
CA LEU A 132 -14.57 -8.27 -21.63
C LEU A 132 -15.09 -8.60 -20.23
N SER A 133 -14.82 -9.82 -19.79
CA SER A 133 -15.09 -10.21 -18.40
C SER A 133 -14.01 -9.65 -17.48
N PRO A 134 -14.31 -9.32 -16.20
CA PRO A 134 -13.29 -8.98 -15.21
C PRO A 134 -12.22 -10.05 -14.94
N ARG A 135 -12.36 -11.25 -15.52
CA ARG A 135 -11.35 -12.33 -15.49
C ARG A 135 -10.39 -12.29 -16.68
N ASP A 136 -10.68 -11.51 -17.72
CA ASP A 136 -9.83 -11.39 -18.89
C ASP A 136 -8.53 -10.67 -18.51
N PRO A 137 -7.33 -11.16 -18.90
CA PRO A 137 -6.07 -10.48 -18.61
C PRO A 137 -5.94 -9.08 -19.21
N ARG A 138 -6.77 -8.71 -20.20
CA ARG A 138 -6.84 -7.34 -20.75
C ARG A 138 -7.66 -6.39 -19.90
N TRP A 139 -8.32 -6.89 -18.86
CA TRP A 139 -9.14 -6.08 -17.98
C TRP A 139 -8.27 -5.10 -17.20
N LEU A 140 -8.49 -3.80 -17.44
CA LEU A 140 -7.91 -2.73 -16.64
C LEU A 140 -9.01 -2.11 -15.80
N GLY A 141 -8.86 -2.23 -14.48
CA GLY A 141 -9.79 -1.65 -13.53
C GLY A 141 -9.72 -0.11 -13.50
N ALA A 142 -10.82 0.54 -13.14
CA ALA A 142 -10.91 2.01 -13.02
C ALA A 142 -10.19 2.56 -11.76
N TRP A 143 -8.88 2.36 -11.67
CA TRP A 143 -8.04 2.75 -10.53
C TRP A 143 -8.07 4.26 -10.22
N TRP A 144 -8.27 5.09 -11.25
CA TRP A 144 -8.30 6.55 -11.12
C TRP A 144 -9.46 7.06 -10.26
N LEU A 145 -10.57 6.29 -10.15
CA LEU A 145 -11.69 6.62 -9.27
C LEU A 145 -11.28 6.75 -7.81
N GLY A 146 -10.26 5.99 -7.39
CA GLY A 146 -9.71 6.09 -6.03
C GLY A 146 -9.23 7.50 -5.72
N PHE A 147 -8.53 8.15 -6.64
CA PHE A 147 -8.03 9.51 -6.43
C PHE A 147 -9.16 10.53 -6.27
N LEU A 148 -10.24 10.39 -7.04
CA LEU A 148 -11.40 11.28 -6.94
C LEU A 148 -12.16 11.09 -5.63
N VAL A 149 -12.45 9.84 -5.26
CA VAL A 149 -13.21 9.54 -4.03
C VAL A 149 -12.42 9.93 -2.79
N PHE A 150 -11.16 9.48 -2.65
CA PHE A 150 -10.35 9.83 -1.48
C PHE A 150 -9.94 11.30 -1.47
N GLY A 151 -9.75 11.92 -2.64
CA GLY A 151 -9.49 13.35 -2.76
C GLY A 151 -10.68 14.20 -2.29
N LEU A 152 -11.89 13.86 -2.75
CA LEU A 152 -13.12 14.55 -2.35
C LEU A 152 -13.40 14.37 -0.85
N CYS A 153 -13.29 13.14 -0.33
CA CYS A 153 -13.40 12.89 1.11
C CYS A 153 -12.37 13.70 1.91
N GLY A 154 -11.13 13.81 1.41
CA GLY A 154 -10.08 14.63 2.01
C GLY A 154 -10.43 16.11 2.04
N LEU A 155 -11.04 16.65 0.98
CA LEU A 155 -11.52 18.04 0.94
C LEU A 155 -12.64 18.26 1.95
N VAL A 156 -13.61 17.34 2.02
CA VAL A 156 -14.73 17.42 2.98
C VAL A 156 -14.23 17.40 4.42
N VAL A 157 -13.30 16.51 4.76
CA VAL A 157 -12.68 16.45 6.10
C VAL A 157 -11.78 17.66 6.36
N GLY A 158 -11.20 18.26 5.32
CA GLY A 158 -10.42 19.49 5.40
C GLY A 158 -11.25 20.70 5.81
N ILE A 159 -12.53 20.78 5.44
CA ILE A 159 -13.40 21.92 5.76
C ILE A 159 -13.49 22.17 7.28
N PRO A 160 -13.85 21.19 8.13
CA PRO A 160 -13.83 21.37 9.59
C PRO A 160 -12.47 21.79 10.15
N LEU A 161 -11.36 21.31 9.57
CA LEU A 161 -10.01 21.66 10.01
C LEU A 161 -9.66 23.13 9.73
N VAL A 162 -10.24 23.74 8.69
CA VAL A 162 -10.06 25.19 8.42
C VAL A 162 -10.70 26.04 9.52
N PHE A 163 -11.73 25.53 10.19
CA PHE A 163 -12.39 26.20 11.31
C PHE A 163 -11.69 25.95 12.65
N PHE A 164 -10.62 25.15 12.71
CA PHE A 164 -9.85 25.02 13.95
C PHE A 164 -9.24 26.37 14.37
N PRO A 165 -9.22 26.65 15.69
CA PRO A 165 -8.70 27.92 16.20
C PRO A 165 -7.24 28.09 15.77
N ARG A 166 -6.93 29.24 15.16
CA ARG A 166 -5.58 29.58 14.67
C ARG A 166 -4.53 29.66 15.79
N ARG A 167 -4.97 29.69 17.05
CA ARG A 167 -4.12 29.71 18.23
C ARG A 167 -4.66 28.69 19.22
N LEU A 168 -3.82 27.71 19.54
CA LEU A 168 -4.01 26.85 20.70
C LEU A 168 -3.70 27.69 21.93
N VAL A 169 -4.49 27.53 23.00
CA VAL A 169 -4.24 28.24 24.27
C VAL A 169 -2.87 27.80 24.76
N ASP A 170 -1.93 28.72 24.72
CA ASP A 170 -0.56 28.46 25.13
C ASP A 170 -0.55 28.31 26.65
N LYS A 171 -0.33 27.09 27.14
CA LYS A 171 -0.07 26.87 28.57
C LYS A 171 1.28 27.46 28.98
N GLN A 172 2.10 27.95 28.03
CA GLN A 172 3.37 28.62 28.26
C GLN A 172 3.29 30.16 28.30
N GLU A 173 2.31 30.73 29.00
CA GLU A 173 2.47 32.06 29.63
C GLU A 173 3.49 32.05 30.79
N ARG A 174 4.58 31.26 30.70
CA ARG A 174 5.74 31.39 31.59
C ARG A 174 6.96 31.79 30.79
N GLN A 175 7.27 33.06 30.96
CA GLN A 175 8.50 33.77 30.60
C GLN A 175 8.55 34.30 29.16
N GLU A 176 7.83 35.40 28.94
CA GLU A 176 8.30 36.46 28.05
C GLU A 176 9.69 36.93 28.53
N VAL A 177 10.75 36.32 28.00
CA VAL A 177 12.03 37.01 27.86
C VAL A 177 12.05 37.60 26.46
N LYS A 178 11.91 38.93 26.39
CA LYS A 178 12.09 39.76 25.19
C LYS A 178 13.52 39.60 24.66
N SER A 179 13.80 38.48 23.99
CA SER A 179 15.02 38.32 23.19
C SER A 179 14.69 38.61 21.72
N PRO A 180 15.59 39.24 20.95
CA PRO A 180 15.34 39.50 19.54
C PRO A 180 15.10 38.17 18.82
N THR A 181 14.00 38.08 18.07
CA THR A 181 13.45 36.87 17.43
C THR A 181 14.50 36.02 16.69
N SER A 182 15.52 36.65 16.09
CA SER A 182 16.65 35.98 15.44
C SER A 182 17.53 35.17 16.41
N LYS A 183 17.82 35.70 17.62
CA LYS A 183 18.62 34.98 18.63
C LYS A 183 17.87 33.77 19.20
N ARG A 184 16.54 33.86 19.33
CA ARG A 184 15.68 32.75 19.79
C ARG A 184 15.64 31.62 18.76
N LEU A 185 15.46 31.95 17.47
CA LEU A 185 15.47 30.95 16.39
C LEU A 185 16.82 30.20 16.31
N VAL A 186 17.94 30.92 16.39
CA VAL A 186 19.27 30.30 16.38
C VAL A 186 19.48 29.40 17.60
N HIS A 187 19.01 29.82 18.77
CA HIS A 187 19.05 29.01 19.99
C HIS A 187 18.21 27.73 19.85
N ASP A 188 16.99 27.84 19.34
CA ASP A 188 16.08 26.71 19.15
C ASP A 188 16.60 25.74 18.07
N LEU A 189 17.17 26.24 16.97
CA LEU A 189 17.83 25.42 15.95
C LEU A 189 19.07 24.72 16.50
N LYS A 190 19.86 25.39 17.33
CA LYS A 190 21.03 24.78 17.99
C LYS A 190 20.59 23.71 18.99
N GLY A 191 19.52 23.97 19.74
CA GLY A 191 18.89 23.01 20.66
C GLY A 191 18.36 21.78 19.91
N LEU A 192 17.68 21.99 18.78
CA LEU A 192 17.20 20.93 17.90
C LEU A 192 18.36 20.11 17.33
N ALA A 193 19.40 20.77 16.79
CA ALA A 193 20.58 20.09 16.25
C ALA A 193 21.30 19.27 17.32
N ALA A 194 21.45 19.82 18.54
CA ALA A 194 22.04 19.09 19.67
C ALA A 194 21.18 17.90 20.10
N ALA A 195 19.84 18.06 20.14
CA ALA A 195 18.93 16.96 20.44
C ALA A 195 18.97 15.86 19.37
N LEU A 196 18.98 16.24 18.10
CA LEU A 196 19.12 15.33 16.96
C LEU A 196 20.46 14.59 16.98
N LEU A 197 21.56 15.28 17.31
CA LEU A 197 22.88 14.65 17.48
C LEU A 197 22.90 13.69 18.68
N ARG A 198 22.26 14.06 19.80
CA ARG A 198 22.17 13.20 20.98
C ARG A 198 21.36 11.93 20.72
N LEU A 199 20.22 12.04 20.03
CA LEU A 199 19.45 10.89 19.54
C LEU A 199 20.28 10.12 18.49
N GLY A 200 20.96 10.86 17.63
CA GLY A 200 21.93 10.47 16.62
C GLY A 200 22.96 9.45 17.11
N LEU A 201 23.59 9.81 18.22
CA LEU A 201 24.70 9.10 18.83
C LEU A 201 24.23 8.05 19.86
N ASN A 202 22.93 7.98 20.16
CA ASN A 202 22.41 6.95 21.06
C ASN A 202 22.25 5.62 20.29
N PRO A 203 23.10 4.62 20.53
CA PRO A 203 23.10 3.38 19.74
C PRO A 203 21.78 2.61 19.87
N VAL A 204 21.12 2.66 21.03
CA VAL A 204 19.84 1.97 21.25
C VAL A 204 18.75 2.60 20.38
N TYR A 205 18.71 3.93 20.33
CA TYR A 205 17.73 4.65 19.52
C TYR A 205 17.96 4.41 18.02
N MET A 206 19.23 4.41 17.58
CA MET A 206 19.57 4.12 16.19
C MET A 206 19.21 2.70 15.77
N CYS A 207 19.49 1.70 16.60
CA CYS A 207 19.05 0.32 16.33
C CYS A 207 17.53 0.21 16.20
N LEU A 208 16.77 0.91 17.06
CA LEU A 208 15.30 0.94 16.97
C LEU A 208 14.82 1.64 15.70
N LEU A 209 15.44 2.75 15.29
CA LEU A 209 15.12 3.45 14.05
C LEU A 209 15.38 2.57 12.82
N VAL A 210 16.55 1.93 12.74
CA VAL A 210 16.90 1.02 11.64
C VAL A 210 15.91 -0.15 11.58
N SER A 211 15.61 -0.77 12.73
CA SER A 211 14.62 -1.85 12.82
C SER A 211 13.24 -1.42 12.33
N ASN A 212 12.76 -0.25 12.74
CA ASN A 212 11.48 0.29 12.28
C ASN A 212 11.50 0.63 10.77
N GLY A 213 12.60 1.19 10.26
CA GLY A 213 12.79 1.48 8.85
C GLY A 213 12.73 0.22 7.99
N LEU A 214 13.44 -0.84 8.39
CA LEU A 214 13.36 -2.15 7.73
C LEU A 214 11.94 -2.73 7.77
N ASN A 215 11.23 -2.57 8.90
CA ASN A 215 9.84 -3.04 9.00
C ASN A 215 8.91 -2.32 8.02
N ILE A 216 9.02 -0.99 7.92
CA ILE A 216 8.24 -0.19 6.97
C ILE A 216 8.59 -0.55 5.53
N MET A 217 9.87 -0.82 5.23
CA MET A 217 10.31 -1.26 3.91
C MET A 217 9.69 -2.60 3.51
N VAL A 218 9.70 -3.59 4.40
CA VAL A 218 9.04 -4.89 4.17
C VAL A 218 7.53 -4.72 3.98
N ALA A 219 6.89 -3.93 4.84
CA ALA A 219 5.44 -3.69 4.76
C ALA A 219 5.05 -2.97 3.45
N SER A 220 5.79 -1.93 3.05
CA SER A 220 5.54 -1.18 1.81
C SER A 220 5.80 -2.02 0.56
N GLY A 221 6.89 -2.79 0.52
CA GLY A 221 7.16 -3.73 -0.58
C GLY A 221 6.07 -4.79 -0.71
N THR A 222 5.65 -5.37 0.42
CA THR A 222 4.54 -6.34 0.43
C THR A 222 3.25 -5.69 -0.08
N MET A 223 2.88 -4.51 0.41
CA MET A 223 1.66 -3.81 -0.04
C MET A 223 1.70 -3.45 -1.54
N ALA A 224 2.85 -3.05 -2.07
CA ALA A 224 2.98 -2.64 -3.47
C ALA A 224 2.92 -3.82 -4.45
N PHE A 225 3.58 -4.94 -4.12
CA PHE A 225 3.77 -6.04 -5.06
C PHE A 225 2.86 -7.24 -4.83
N MET A 226 2.31 -7.41 -3.62
CA MET A 226 1.46 -8.56 -3.30
C MET A 226 0.22 -8.69 -4.19
N PRO A 227 -0.54 -7.62 -4.52
CA PRO A 227 -1.68 -7.76 -5.43
C PRO A 227 -1.26 -8.36 -6.77
N LYS A 228 -0.14 -7.86 -7.33
CA LYS A 228 0.36 -8.31 -8.62
C LYS A 228 0.93 -9.72 -8.57
N TYR A 229 1.57 -10.08 -7.45
CA TYR A 229 2.01 -11.45 -7.20
C TYR A 229 0.81 -12.41 -7.22
N LEU A 230 -0.29 -12.06 -6.55
CA LEU A 230 -1.48 -12.91 -6.55
C LEU A 230 -2.10 -13.05 -7.95
N GLU A 231 -2.20 -11.95 -8.70
CA GLU A 231 -2.68 -11.98 -10.09
C GLU A 231 -1.85 -12.92 -10.96
N THR A 232 -0.52 -12.84 -10.87
CA THR A 232 0.39 -13.58 -11.76
C THR A 232 0.53 -15.04 -11.38
N GLN A 233 0.56 -15.37 -10.08
CA GLN A 233 0.78 -16.74 -9.61
C GLN A 233 -0.50 -17.55 -9.51
N PHE A 234 -1.61 -16.94 -9.08
CA PHE A 234 -2.88 -17.63 -8.88
C PHE A 234 -3.90 -17.38 -10.00
N ASN A 235 -3.53 -16.59 -11.02
CA ASN A 235 -4.39 -16.20 -12.14
C ASN A 235 -5.75 -15.65 -11.67
N ILE A 236 -5.72 -14.88 -10.58
CA ILE A 236 -6.91 -14.21 -10.05
C ILE A 236 -7.00 -12.79 -10.63
N PRO A 237 -8.19 -12.29 -10.94
CA PRO A 237 -8.38 -10.93 -11.42
C PRO A 237 -8.05 -9.88 -10.35
N THR A 238 -7.62 -8.69 -10.78
CA THR A 238 -7.18 -7.57 -9.92
C THR A 238 -8.17 -7.23 -8.80
N TRP A 239 -9.46 -7.23 -9.11
CA TRP A 239 -10.49 -6.93 -8.11
C TRP A 239 -10.56 -7.97 -6.98
N GLN A 240 -10.37 -9.26 -7.30
CA GLN A 240 -10.33 -10.34 -6.29
C GLN A 240 -9.07 -10.27 -5.45
N ALA A 241 -7.91 -10.01 -6.07
CA ALA A 241 -6.66 -9.84 -5.35
C ALA A 241 -6.73 -8.72 -4.32
N ASN A 242 -7.24 -7.55 -4.72
CA ASN A 242 -7.39 -6.39 -3.85
C ASN A 242 -8.40 -6.64 -2.71
N LEU A 243 -9.55 -7.26 -3.00
CA LEU A 243 -10.54 -7.62 -1.96
C LEU A 243 -9.98 -8.62 -0.94
N TYR A 244 -9.26 -9.64 -1.41
CA TYR A 244 -8.64 -10.65 -0.54
C TYR A 244 -7.65 -9.98 0.42
N LEU A 245 -6.75 -9.14 -0.09
CA LEU A 245 -5.78 -8.41 0.72
C LEU A 245 -6.43 -7.45 1.71
N GLY A 246 -7.48 -6.73 1.29
CA GLY A 246 -8.25 -5.87 2.18
C GLY A 246 -8.88 -6.65 3.33
N SER A 247 -9.58 -7.74 3.02
CA SER A 247 -10.25 -8.58 4.04
C SER A 247 -9.27 -9.23 5.01
N MET A 248 -8.15 -9.77 4.53
CA MET A 248 -7.12 -10.37 5.37
C MET A 248 -6.47 -9.35 6.30
N ASN A 249 -6.18 -8.14 5.80
CA ASN A 249 -5.61 -7.08 6.63
C ASN A 249 -6.57 -6.63 7.73
N ILE A 250 -7.88 -6.54 7.46
CA ILE A 250 -8.88 -6.21 8.50
C ILE A 250 -8.83 -7.24 9.63
N VAL A 251 -8.91 -8.52 9.27
CA VAL A 251 -8.95 -9.61 10.24
C VAL A 251 -7.65 -9.68 11.03
N ALA A 252 -6.50 -9.57 10.34
CA ALA A 252 -5.19 -9.58 10.98
C ALA A 252 -5.00 -8.39 11.93
N ALA A 253 -5.40 -7.18 11.51
CA ALA A 253 -5.33 -5.98 12.33
C ALA A 253 -6.19 -6.10 13.60
N PHE A 254 -7.42 -6.59 13.46
CA PHE A 254 -8.34 -6.78 14.58
C PHE A 254 -7.80 -7.78 15.59
N ILE A 255 -7.40 -8.97 15.12
CA ILE A 255 -6.84 -10.03 15.96
C ILE A 255 -5.54 -9.54 16.63
N GLY A 256 -4.64 -8.93 15.88
CA GLY A 256 -3.37 -8.42 16.40
C GLY A 256 -3.55 -7.34 17.48
N THR A 257 -4.49 -6.43 17.28
CA THR A 257 -4.78 -5.36 18.25
C THR A 257 -5.37 -5.91 19.54
N ILE A 258 -6.36 -6.82 19.44
CA ILE A 258 -6.98 -7.43 20.62
C ILE A 258 -5.98 -8.30 21.39
N LEU A 259 -5.21 -9.14 20.69
CA LEU A 259 -4.20 -9.98 21.32
C LEU A 259 -3.12 -9.13 22.00
N GLY A 260 -2.61 -8.09 21.33
CA GLY A 260 -1.61 -7.18 21.91
C GLY A 260 -2.12 -6.44 23.15
N GLY A 261 -3.35 -5.94 23.11
CA GLY A 261 -3.99 -5.26 24.24
C GLY A 261 -4.29 -6.22 25.41
N CYS A 262 -4.81 -7.41 25.12
CA CYS A 262 -5.08 -8.43 26.14
C CYS A 262 -3.78 -8.90 26.80
N LEU A 263 -2.73 -9.17 26.01
CA LEU A 263 -1.43 -9.63 26.52
C LEU A 263 -0.79 -8.58 27.44
N THR A 264 -0.77 -7.32 27.03
CA THR A 264 -0.19 -6.23 27.85
C THR A 264 -0.96 -5.98 29.13
N THR A 265 -2.29 -6.05 29.08
CA THR A 265 -3.16 -5.81 30.25
C THR A 265 -3.18 -6.97 31.23
N ARG A 266 -3.26 -8.22 30.74
CA ARG A 266 -3.33 -9.42 31.58
C ARG A 266 -2.03 -9.69 32.34
N PHE A 267 -0.89 -9.53 31.66
CA PHE A 267 0.41 -9.87 32.24
C PHE A 267 1.09 -8.71 32.97
N LYS A 268 0.48 -7.51 33.01
CA LYS A 268 1.05 -6.29 33.63
C LYS A 268 2.54 -6.13 33.31
N LEU A 269 2.88 -6.30 32.03
CA LEU A 269 4.28 -6.43 31.59
C LEU A 269 5.05 -5.14 31.91
N SER A 270 6.24 -5.29 32.51
CA SER A 270 7.19 -4.18 32.62
C SER A 270 7.61 -3.71 31.21
N PRO A 271 8.08 -2.45 31.04
CA PRO A 271 8.51 -1.94 29.74
C PRO A 271 9.56 -2.82 29.05
N LEU A 272 10.47 -3.41 29.83
CA LEU A 272 11.49 -4.35 29.34
C LEU A 272 10.89 -5.67 28.86
N ASN A 273 9.89 -6.21 29.58
CA ASN A 273 9.22 -7.43 29.16
C ASN A 273 8.33 -7.18 27.93
N CYS A 274 7.72 -6.00 27.81
CA CYS A 274 7.01 -5.58 26.61
C CYS A 274 7.96 -5.53 25.40
N LEU A 275 9.14 -4.94 25.56
CA LEU A 275 10.15 -4.89 24.49
C LEU A 275 10.59 -6.30 24.05
N LYS A 276 10.85 -7.21 25.00
CA LYS A 276 11.19 -8.61 24.70
C LYS A 276 10.09 -9.32 23.91
N TRP A 277 8.83 -9.13 24.29
CA TRP A 277 7.68 -9.69 23.56
C TRP A 277 7.54 -9.14 22.15
N VAL A 278 7.74 -7.83 21.97
CA VAL A 278 7.75 -7.21 20.64
C VAL A 278 8.86 -7.81 19.78
N LEU A 279 10.08 -7.93 20.30
CA LEU A 279 11.20 -8.54 19.58
C LEU A 279 10.91 -10.00 19.20
N LEU A 280 10.40 -10.80 20.13
CA LEU A 280 10.02 -12.19 19.86
C LEU A 280 8.97 -12.29 18.75
N SER A 281 7.92 -11.47 18.82
CA SER A 281 6.86 -11.45 17.81
C SER A 281 7.37 -11.05 16.43
N LYS A 282 8.32 -10.11 16.37
CA LYS A 282 8.96 -9.67 15.12
C LYS A 282 9.85 -10.77 14.54
N CYS A 283 10.68 -11.42 15.35
CA CYS A 283 11.52 -12.53 14.90
C CYS A 283 10.68 -13.70 14.35
N LEU A 284 9.63 -14.08 15.08
CA LEU A 284 8.71 -15.13 14.64
C LEU A 284 8.01 -14.75 13.32
N GLY A 285 7.53 -13.50 13.21
CA GLY A 285 6.90 -13.00 11.99
C GLY A 285 7.83 -13.04 10.77
N THR A 286 9.09 -12.62 10.95
CA THR A 286 10.10 -12.68 9.87
C THR A 286 10.41 -14.12 9.48
N LEU A 287 10.54 -15.03 10.45
CA LEU A 287 10.79 -16.45 10.17
C LEU A 287 9.66 -17.08 9.35
N LEU A 288 8.41 -16.81 9.72
CA LEU A 288 7.22 -17.23 8.97
C LEU A 288 7.14 -16.58 7.57
N GLY A 289 7.62 -15.34 7.43
CA GLY A 289 7.68 -14.68 6.12
C GLY A 289 8.68 -15.34 5.18
N VAL A 290 9.85 -15.73 5.69
CA VAL A 290 10.91 -16.40 4.91
C VAL A 290 10.47 -17.79 4.44
N THR A 291 9.74 -18.55 5.26
CA THR A 291 9.23 -19.87 4.84
C THR A 291 8.24 -19.75 3.67
N GLY A 292 7.48 -18.67 3.58
CA GLY A 292 6.57 -18.40 2.46
C GLY A 292 7.27 -18.28 1.09
N PHE A 293 8.51 -17.74 1.06
CA PHE A 293 9.30 -17.68 -0.16
C PHE A 293 9.78 -19.05 -0.65
N VAL A 294 9.96 -20.02 0.26
CA VAL A 294 10.42 -21.37 -0.08
C VAL A 294 9.29 -22.21 -0.70
N THR A 295 8.03 -21.88 -0.44
CA THR A 295 6.84 -22.63 -0.90
C THR A 295 6.34 -22.24 -2.31
N GLY A 296 7.19 -21.69 -3.19
CA GLY A 296 6.79 -21.24 -4.53
C GLY A 296 6.41 -22.37 -5.48
N CYS A 297 5.41 -22.13 -6.34
CA CYS A 297 5.12 -22.97 -7.50
C CYS A 297 6.04 -22.63 -8.68
N LYS A 298 6.28 -23.59 -9.59
CA LYS A 298 7.01 -23.30 -10.83
C LYS A 298 6.21 -22.28 -11.65
N GLN A 299 6.90 -21.21 -12.04
CA GLN A 299 6.33 -20.16 -12.86
C GLN A 299 5.86 -20.77 -14.20
N PRO A 300 4.61 -20.52 -14.64
CA PRO A 300 4.16 -21.02 -15.92
C PRO A 300 5.05 -20.42 -17.02
N VAL A 301 5.67 -21.29 -17.81
CA VAL A 301 6.51 -20.87 -18.94
C VAL A 301 5.58 -20.37 -20.03
N PHE A 302 5.59 -19.06 -20.28
CA PHE A 302 5.00 -18.51 -21.49
C PHE A 302 5.89 -18.94 -22.66
N GLN A 303 5.52 -20.01 -23.37
CA GLN A 303 6.21 -20.40 -24.60
C GLN A 303 5.93 -19.33 -25.66
N SER A 304 6.84 -18.37 -25.81
CA SER A 304 6.95 -17.64 -27.06
C SER A 304 7.51 -18.62 -28.09
N HIS A 305 6.70 -19.06 -29.05
CA HIS A 305 7.19 -19.78 -30.21
C HIS A 305 8.13 -18.85 -31.00
N THR A 306 9.41 -18.81 -30.64
CA THR A 306 10.48 -18.38 -31.54
C THR A 306 10.78 -19.56 -32.43
N SER A 307 10.15 -19.58 -33.61
CA SER A 307 10.57 -20.48 -34.69
C SER A 307 11.94 -20.02 -35.14
N SER A 308 12.99 -20.61 -34.56
CA SER A 308 14.34 -20.52 -35.13
C SER A 308 14.41 -21.50 -36.30
N LYS A 309 15.01 -20.99 -37.38
CA LYS A 309 15.15 -21.56 -38.72
C LYS A 309 15.67 -23.00 -38.75
#